data_AF-A0A285QMG8-F1
#
_entry.id   AF-A0A285QMG8-F1
#
_cell.length_a   1.000
_cell.length_b   1.000
_cell.length_c   1.000
_cell.angle_alpha   90.00
_cell.angle_beta   90.00
_cell.angle_gamma   90.00
#
_symmetry.space_group_name_H-M   'P 1'
#
loop_
_entity.id
_entity.type
_entity.pdbx_description
1 polymer ?
#
loop_
_entity_poly.entity_id
_entity_poly.type
_entity_poly.pdbx_seq_one_letter_code
_entity_poly.pdbx_strand_id
1 'polypeptide(L)'
;MTQQPTAVTYTKRPAGAPMSRTMQAQKAPAATFAEQLMTLVKDHEADRALAMLRSARELAAAGRPVEGPLVQVIFEAYLDAELSIEAIAAELDIAEQRVQAIVDGHACYAYRVDLQTADGWEVDDYAEFAPAEIVDADPVLNAEKFAQTVADEVLAGHDPDVIRVRVLVWAGRPGRDEDAAAVVERFRA
;
A
#
# COMPACT_ATOMS: atom_id res chain seq x y z
N MET A 1 49.85 -47.55 29.64
CA MET A 1 50.00 -47.85 28.20
C MET A 1 50.05 -46.50 27.48
N THR A 2 51.24 -46.13 27.00
CA THR A 2 51.54 -44.80 26.46
C THR A 2 52.00 -45.00 25.03
N GLN A 3 51.18 -44.61 24.05
CA GLN A 3 51.57 -44.64 22.63
C GLN A 3 52.07 -43.27 22.20
N GLN A 4 53.27 -43.27 21.60
CA GLN A 4 53.93 -42.14 20.97
C GLN A 4 53.14 -41.64 19.74
N PRO A 5 53.17 -40.33 19.44
CA PRO A 5 52.49 -39.75 18.28
C PRO A 5 53.30 -40.00 16.99
N THR A 6 52.65 -40.58 15.97
CA THR A 6 53.25 -40.77 14.65
C THR A 6 53.22 -39.46 13.87
N ALA A 7 54.40 -39.04 13.40
CA ALA A 7 54.63 -37.81 12.64
C ALA A 7 53.86 -37.82 11.31
N VAL A 8 53.09 -36.77 11.05
CA VAL A 8 52.45 -36.54 9.74
C VAL A 8 53.49 -35.89 8.82
N THR A 9 53.99 -36.66 7.86
CA THR A 9 54.91 -36.20 6.82
C THR A 9 54.21 -35.20 5.89
N TYR A 10 54.62 -33.93 5.92
CA TYR A 10 54.23 -32.93 4.92
C TYR A 10 54.88 -33.28 3.57
N THR A 11 54.09 -33.83 2.66
CA THR A 11 54.47 -33.95 1.25
C THR A 11 54.03 -32.67 0.50
N LYS A 12 55.00 -31.91 -0.02
CA LYS A 12 54.74 -30.79 -0.93
C LYS A 12 54.10 -31.32 -2.22
N ARG A 13 52.93 -30.78 -2.59
CA ARG A 13 52.20 -31.15 -3.80
C ARG A 13 52.93 -30.60 -5.06
N PRO A 14 53.09 -31.39 -6.13
CA PRO A 14 53.71 -30.93 -7.37
C PRO A 14 52.85 -29.87 -8.09
N ALA A 15 53.51 -28.96 -8.79
CA ALA A 15 52.87 -27.94 -9.62
C ALA A 15 52.01 -28.59 -10.71
N GLY A 16 50.72 -28.25 -10.76
CA GLY A 16 49.82 -28.66 -11.85
C GLY A 16 48.62 -29.55 -11.50
N ALA A 17 48.26 -29.75 -10.22
CA ALA A 17 47.00 -30.43 -9.87
C ALA A 17 45.81 -29.45 -9.92
N PRO A 18 44.70 -29.78 -10.60
CA PRO A 18 43.53 -28.90 -10.69
C PRO A 18 42.98 -28.65 -9.28
N MET A 19 42.80 -27.37 -8.95
CA MET A 19 42.17 -26.97 -7.69
C MET A 19 40.78 -27.61 -7.60
N SER A 20 40.61 -28.47 -6.60
CA SER A 20 39.31 -28.95 -6.15
C SER A 20 38.42 -27.73 -5.91
N ARG A 21 37.39 -27.61 -6.75
CA ARG A 21 36.43 -26.52 -6.80
C ARG A 21 35.48 -26.61 -5.60
N THR A 22 35.99 -26.36 -4.41
CA THR A 22 35.18 -26.13 -3.20
C THR A 22 35.18 -24.65 -2.91
N MET A 23 34.30 -23.90 -3.58
CA MET A 23 33.75 -22.60 -3.16
C MET A 23 32.63 -22.20 -4.14
N GLN A 24 31.56 -23.00 -4.19
CA GLN A 24 30.28 -22.61 -4.79
C GLN A 24 29.15 -23.17 -3.92
N ALA A 25 28.98 -22.60 -2.72
CA ALA A 25 27.79 -22.80 -1.92
C ALA A 25 27.75 -21.75 -0.80
N GLN A 26 27.53 -20.46 -1.13
CA GLN A 26 27.25 -19.44 -0.11
C GLN A 26 26.61 -18.14 -0.64
N LYS A 27 25.87 -18.20 -1.75
CA LYS A 27 25.01 -17.08 -2.22
C LYS A 27 23.51 -17.43 -2.30
N ALA A 28 23.11 -18.67 -1.98
CA ALA A 28 21.74 -19.16 -2.13
C ALA A 28 20.78 -19.05 -0.90
N PRO A 29 21.22 -18.95 0.37
CA PRO A 29 20.28 -19.02 1.51
C PRO A 29 19.59 -17.69 1.85
N ALA A 30 20.15 -16.54 1.46
CA ALA A 30 19.56 -15.23 1.77
C ALA A 30 18.40 -14.86 0.83
N ALA A 31 18.49 -15.25 -0.46
CA ALA A 31 17.43 -15.03 -1.43
C ALA A 31 16.17 -15.85 -1.07
N THR A 32 16.34 -17.09 -0.64
CA THR A 32 15.24 -17.98 -0.23
C THR A 32 14.55 -17.53 1.05
N PHE A 33 15.29 -16.96 2.01
CA PHE A 33 14.68 -16.39 3.22
C PHE A 33 13.87 -15.11 2.94
N ALA A 34 14.38 -14.23 2.08
CA ALA A 34 13.65 -13.02 1.67
C ALA A 34 12.36 -13.36 0.92
N GLU A 35 12.40 -14.35 0.02
CA GLU A 35 11.22 -14.84 -0.70
C GLU A 35 10.17 -15.46 0.24
N GLN A 36 10.62 -16.23 1.24
CA GLN A 36 9.75 -16.80 2.28
C GLN A 36 9.09 -15.72 3.14
N LEU A 37 9.85 -14.68 3.54
CA LEU A 37 9.29 -13.55 4.28
C LEU A 37 8.27 -12.77 3.44
N MET A 38 8.56 -12.53 2.15
CA MET A 38 7.60 -11.88 1.26
C MET A 38 6.30 -12.68 1.14
N THR A 39 6.39 -14.00 1.04
CA THR A 39 5.21 -14.87 0.97
C THR A 39 4.40 -14.78 2.26
N LEU A 40 5.06 -14.84 3.41
CA LEU A 40 4.40 -14.72 4.72
C LEU A 40 3.72 -13.35 4.91
N VAL A 41 4.34 -12.27 4.43
CA VAL A 41 3.73 -10.93 4.45
C VAL A 41 2.49 -10.89 3.58
N LYS A 42 2.56 -11.42 2.35
CA LYS A 42 1.40 -11.49 1.44
C LYS A 42 0.25 -12.31 2.02
N ASP A 43 0.55 -13.49 2.58
CA ASP A 43 -0.45 -14.34 3.22
C ASP A 43 -1.11 -13.62 4.42
N HIS A 44 -0.32 -12.90 5.21
CA HIS A 44 -0.82 -12.11 6.33
C HIS A 44 -1.71 -10.93 5.89
N GLU A 45 -1.33 -10.24 4.81
CA GLU A 45 -2.12 -9.16 4.21
C GLU A 45 -3.45 -9.68 3.65
N ALA A 46 -3.43 -10.83 2.97
CA ALA A 46 -4.62 -11.52 2.48
C ALA A 46 -5.57 -11.92 3.62
N ASP A 47 -5.04 -12.55 4.68
CA ASP A 47 -5.84 -12.94 5.85
C ASP A 47 -6.45 -11.72 6.56
N ARG A 48 -5.69 -10.63 6.69
CA ARG A 48 -6.17 -9.37 7.26
C ARG A 48 -7.30 -8.78 6.42
N ALA A 49 -7.13 -8.72 5.10
CA ALA A 49 -8.15 -8.19 4.20
C ALA A 49 -9.45 -9.02 4.25
N LEU A 50 -9.34 -10.35 4.25
CA LEU A 50 -10.50 -11.24 4.39
C LEU A 50 -11.23 -11.02 5.73
N ALA A 51 -10.49 -10.83 6.83
CA ALA A 51 -11.09 -10.53 8.13
C ALA A 51 -11.83 -9.18 8.13
N MET A 52 -11.28 -8.16 7.46
CA MET A 52 -11.93 -6.86 7.32
C MET A 52 -13.21 -6.94 6.48
N LEU A 53 -13.17 -7.65 5.34
CA LEU A 53 -14.35 -7.90 4.51
C LEU A 53 -15.45 -8.64 5.29
N ARG A 54 -15.07 -9.65 6.07
CA ARG A 54 -16.01 -10.38 6.93
C ARG A 54 -16.65 -9.47 7.97
N SER A 55 -15.85 -8.64 8.64
CA SER A 55 -16.33 -7.66 9.61
C SER A 55 -17.28 -6.66 8.97
N ALA A 56 -16.95 -6.14 7.79
CA ALA A 56 -17.81 -5.23 7.03
C ALA A 56 -19.17 -5.87 6.69
N ARG A 57 -19.17 -7.14 6.26
CA ARG A 57 -20.40 -7.90 6.01
C ARG A 57 -21.23 -8.06 7.29
N GLU A 58 -20.60 -8.43 8.40
CA GLU A 58 -21.27 -8.63 9.69
C GLU A 58 -21.89 -7.32 10.22
N LEU A 59 -21.18 -6.20 10.10
CA LEU A 59 -21.69 -4.88 10.45
C LEU A 59 -22.88 -4.48 9.58
N ALA A 60 -22.77 -4.68 8.26
CA ALA A 60 -23.86 -4.42 7.33
C ALA A 60 -25.11 -5.27 7.63
N ALA A 61 -24.92 -6.56 7.92
CA ALA A 61 -26.00 -7.47 8.31
C ALA A 61 -26.66 -7.05 9.65
N ALA A 62 -25.88 -6.48 10.57
CA ALA A 62 -26.37 -5.92 11.82
C ALA A 62 -27.00 -4.52 11.68
N GLY A 63 -27.06 -3.96 10.46
CA GLY A 63 -27.55 -2.60 10.21
C GLY A 63 -26.65 -1.52 10.81
N ARG A 64 -25.38 -1.84 11.09
CA ARG A 64 -24.39 -0.93 11.65
C ARG A 64 -23.53 -0.33 10.53
N PRO A 65 -23.04 0.91 10.70
CA PRO A 65 -22.06 1.46 9.78
C PRO A 65 -20.78 0.61 9.81
N VAL A 66 -20.14 0.47 8.66
CA VAL A 66 -18.81 -0.12 8.53
C VAL A 66 -17.78 0.91 9.03
N GLU A 67 -16.76 0.47 9.76
CA GLU A 67 -15.61 1.32 10.06
C GLU A 67 -14.87 1.58 8.74
N GLY A 68 -15.02 2.79 8.19
CA GLY A 68 -14.57 3.17 6.85
C GLY A 68 -15.62 2.92 5.75
N PRO A 69 -15.52 3.64 4.61
CA PRO A 69 -16.37 3.37 3.45
C PRO A 69 -16.16 1.94 2.92
N LEU A 70 -17.23 1.20 2.61
CA LEU A 70 -17.13 -0.16 2.03
C LEU A 70 -16.25 -0.21 0.77
N VAL A 71 -16.26 0.86 -0.02
CA VAL A 71 -15.41 1.00 -1.20
C VAL A 71 -13.92 0.94 -0.82
N GLN A 72 -13.52 1.59 0.26
CA GLN A 72 -12.13 1.55 0.75
C GLN A 72 -11.71 0.12 1.11
N VAL A 73 -12.54 -0.61 1.86
CA VAL A 73 -12.24 -1.99 2.24
C VAL A 73 -12.10 -2.90 1.00
N ILE A 74 -12.92 -2.69 -0.03
CA ILE A 74 -12.81 -3.42 -1.31
C ILE A 74 -11.48 -3.10 -2.02
N PHE A 75 -11.06 -1.84 -2.04
CA PHE A 75 -9.83 -1.42 -2.69
C PHE A 75 -8.57 -1.89 -1.95
N GLU A 76 -8.54 -1.83 -0.61
CA GLU A 76 -7.46 -2.40 0.19
C GLU A 76 -7.33 -3.92 -0.06
N ALA A 77 -8.46 -4.64 -0.12
CA ALA A 77 -8.46 -6.06 -0.45
C ALA A 77 -7.95 -6.35 -1.87
N TYR A 78 -8.34 -5.53 -2.85
CA TYR A 78 -8.02 -5.76 -4.27
C TYR A 78 -6.59 -5.34 -4.64
N LEU A 79 -6.14 -4.16 -4.19
CA LEU A 79 -4.85 -3.59 -4.57
C LEU A 79 -3.72 -3.97 -3.63
N ASP A 80 -3.95 -3.94 -2.32
CA ASP A 80 -2.88 -4.15 -1.34
C ASP A 80 -2.72 -5.63 -1.01
N ALA A 81 -3.84 -6.33 -0.78
CA ALA A 81 -3.83 -7.76 -0.49
C ALA A 81 -3.89 -8.66 -1.76
N GLU A 82 -3.95 -8.05 -2.95
CA GLU A 82 -4.01 -8.74 -4.25
C GLU A 82 -5.11 -9.82 -4.34
N LEU A 83 -6.23 -9.66 -3.60
CA LEU A 83 -7.33 -10.62 -3.62
C LEU A 83 -8.10 -10.56 -4.94
N SER A 84 -8.56 -11.71 -5.40
CA SER A 84 -9.40 -11.77 -6.60
C SER A 84 -10.80 -11.18 -6.33
N ILE A 85 -11.42 -10.65 -7.39
CA ILE A 85 -12.81 -10.17 -7.35
C ILE A 85 -13.76 -11.27 -6.84
N GLU A 86 -13.53 -12.52 -7.24
CA GLU A 86 -14.27 -13.70 -6.77
C GLU A 86 -14.14 -13.87 -5.25
N ALA A 87 -12.92 -13.79 -4.69
CA ALA A 87 -12.69 -13.93 -3.26
C ALA A 87 -13.36 -12.80 -2.45
N ILE A 88 -13.25 -11.56 -2.95
CA ILE A 88 -13.89 -10.40 -2.33
C ILE A 88 -15.41 -10.53 -2.34
N ALA A 89 -15.98 -10.91 -3.49
CA ALA A 89 -17.42 -11.11 -3.66
C ALA A 89 -17.96 -12.23 -2.75
N ALA A 90 -17.23 -13.35 -2.66
CA ALA A 90 -17.58 -14.47 -1.80
C ALA A 90 -17.54 -14.09 -0.32
N GLU A 91 -16.52 -13.34 0.13
CA GLU A 91 -16.44 -12.94 1.54
C GLU A 91 -17.51 -11.91 1.91
N LEU A 92 -17.86 -10.99 0.99
CA LEU A 92 -18.93 -10.00 1.19
C LEU A 92 -20.35 -10.52 0.96
N ASP A 93 -20.53 -11.73 0.42
CA ASP A 93 -21.82 -12.30 0.01
C ASP A 93 -22.58 -11.40 -0.99
N ILE A 94 -21.87 -10.94 -2.03
CA ILE A 94 -22.42 -10.12 -3.11
C ILE A 94 -22.03 -10.66 -4.48
N ALA A 95 -22.70 -10.19 -5.53
CA ALA A 95 -22.37 -10.57 -6.90
C ALA A 95 -20.99 -10.03 -7.34
N GLU A 96 -20.19 -10.84 -8.02
CA GLU A 96 -18.90 -10.44 -8.60
C GLU A 96 -19.02 -9.19 -9.49
N GLN A 97 -20.10 -9.08 -10.27
CA GLN A 97 -20.33 -7.92 -11.14
C GLN A 97 -20.45 -6.62 -10.33
N ARG A 98 -20.90 -6.69 -9.09
CA ARG A 98 -21.00 -5.52 -8.20
C ARG A 98 -19.62 -5.10 -7.71
N VAL A 99 -18.75 -6.04 -7.36
CA VAL A 99 -17.35 -5.76 -7.00
C VAL A 99 -16.60 -5.21 -8.19
N GLN A 100 -16.75 -5.83 -9.37
CA GLN A 100 -16.17 -5.34 -10.63
C GLN A 100 -16.62 -3.89 -10.93
N ALA A 101 -17.92 -3.59 -10.81
CA ALA A 101 -18.42 -2.23 -11.03
C ALA A 101 -17.85 -1.21 -10.05
N ILE A 102 -17.55 -1.61 -8.80
CA ILE A 102 -16.88 -0.74 -7.82
C ILE A 102 -15.43 -0.50 -8.25
N VAL A 103 -14.70 -1.55 -8.62
CA VAL A 103 -13.30 -1.43 -9.07
C VAL A 103 -13.19 -0.59 -10.34
N ASP A 104 -14.08 -0.80 -11.31
CA ASP A 104 -14.07 -0.07 -12.59
C ASP A 104 -14.58 1.37 -12.46
N GLY A 105 -15.45 1.63 -11.48
CA GLY A 105 -16.10 2.92 -11.25
C GLY A 105 -15.32 3.85 -10.34
N HIS A 106 -14.18 3.43 -9.78
CA HIS A 106 -13.39 4.25 -8.85
C HIS A 106 -11.91 4.27 -9.23
N ALA A 107 -11.27 5.41 -9.00
CA ALA A 107 -9.83 5.58 -9.08
C ALA A 107 -9.27 5.67 -7.66
N CYS A 108 -8.14 5.02 -7.42
CA CYS A 108 -7.39 5.23 -6.17
C CYS A 108 -6.45 6.42 -6.33
N TYR A 109 -6.63 7.40 -5.45
CA TYR A 109 -5.76 8.55 -5.34
C TYR A 109 -4.99 8.49 -4.03
N ALA A 110 -3.70 8.78 -4.12
CA ALA A 110 -2.93 9.23 -2.97
C ALA A 110 -3.07 10.75 -2.87
N TYR A 111 -3.26 11.31 -1.68
CA TYR A 111 -3.36 12.77 -1.51
C TYR A 111 -2.72 13.27 -0.25
N ARG A 112 -2.22 14.51 -0.27
CA ARG A 112 -1.62 15.21 0.88
C ARG A 112 -2.35 16.52 1.10
N VAL A 113 -2.60 16.86 2.36
CA VAL A 113 -3.24 18.11 2.76
C VAL A 113 -2.20 18.99 3.47
N ASP A 114 -1.95 20.17 2.90
CA ASP A 114 -1.17 21.23 3.51
C ASP A 114 -2.12 22.34 3.99
N LEU A 115 -1.97 22.78 5.23
CA LEU A 115 -2.75 23.85 5.84
C LEU A 115 -1.88 25.11 5.96
N GLN A 116 -2.44 26.28 5.68
CA GLN A 116 -1.79 27.56 5.90
C GLN A 116 -2.43 28.27 7.08
N THR A 117 -1.63 28.58 8.09
CA THR A 117 -1.99 29.43 9.24
C THR A 117 -1.26 30.76 9.16
N ALA A 118 -1.41 31.61 10.19
CA ALA A 118 -0.65 32.85 10.31
C ALA A 118 0.87 32.61 10.44
N ASP A 119 1.28 31.44 10.94
CA ASP A 119 2.68 31.10 11.22
C ASP A 119 3.39 30.44 10.04
N GLY A 120 2.64 29.93 9.06
CA GLY A 120 3.19 29.36 7.84
C GLY A 120 2.34 28.21 7.27
N TRP A 121 2.98 27.39 6.45
CA TRP A 121 2.39 26.15 5.96
C TRP A 121 2.77 24.99 6.88
N GLU A 122 1.78 24.20 7.25
CA GLU A 122 1.89 22.96 8.01
C GLU A 122 1.31 21.81 7.17
N VAL A 123 1.89 20.62 7.30
CA VAL A 123 1.34 19.41 6.67
C VAL A 123 0.50 18.71 7.72
N ASP A 124 -0.79 18.60 7.46
CA ASP A 124 -1.75 18.05 8.42
C ASP A 124 -1.76 16.54 8.36
N ASP A 125 -1.88 15.99 7.14
CA ASP A 125 -1.81 14.56 6.88
C ASP A 125 -0.67 14.20 5.92
N TYR A 126 0.11 13.18 6.31
CA TYR A 126 0.97 12.46 5.37
C TYR A 126 0.10 11.79 4.29
N ALA A 127 0.67 11.56 3.11
CA ALA A 127 -0.14 11.17 1.97
C ALA A 127 -1.04 9.94 2.23
N GLU A 128 -2.35 10.14 2.18
CA GLU A 128 -3.38 9.13 2.42
C GLU A 128 -3.88 8.53 1.12
N PHE A 129 -4.40 7.30 1.17
CA PHE A 129 -5.02 6.64 0.03
C PHE A 129 -6.54 6.68 0.17
N ALA A 130 -7.22 7.19 -0.85
CA ALA A 130 -8.68 7.18 -0.90
C ALA A 130 -9.17 6.74 -2.29
N PRO A 131 -10.12 5.80 -2.36
CA PRO A 131 -10.85 5.57 -3.60
C PRO A 131 -11.85 6.70 -3.84
N ALA A 132 -11.82 7.26 -5.04
CA ALA A 132 -12.75 8.29 -5.48
C ALA A 132 -13.55 7.80 -6.69
N GLU A 133 -14.84 8.13 -6.73
CA GLU A 133 -15.71 7.79 -7.86
C GLU A 133 -15.21 8.48 -9.16
N ILE A 134 -15.18 7.72 -10.26
CA ILE A 134 -14.87 8.22 -11.59
C ILE A 134 -16.11 8.91 -12.13
N VAL A 135 -16.09 10.25 -12.12
CA VAL A 135 -17.21 11.09 -12.57
C VAL A 135 -16.97 11.68 -13.97
N ASP A 136 -15.77 11.49 -14.52
CA ASP A 136 -15.35 11.96 -15.84
C ASP A 136 -14.45 10.91 -16.53
N ALA A 137 -14.39 10.91 -17.85
CA ALA A 137 -13.44 10.06 -18.58
C ALA A 137 -12.00 10.59 -18.49
N ASP A 138 -11.82 11.88 -18.19
CA ASP A 138 -10.52 12.49 -17.98
C ASP A 138 -10.04 12.26 -16.53
N PRO A 139 -8.96 11.48 -16.31
CA PRO A 139 -8.44 11.20 -14.97
C PRO A 139 -7.91 12.45 -14.25
N VAL A 140 -7.51 13.50 -14.97
CA VAL A 140 -7.06 14.77 -14.38
C VAL A 140 -8.23 15.53 -13.79
N LEU A 141 -9.36 15.59 -14.50
CA LEU A 141 -10.58 16.23 -13.99
C LEU A 141 -11.13 15.51 -12.76
N ASN A 142 -11.05 14.18 -12.71
CA ASN A 142 -11.42 13.42 -11.51
C ASN A 142 -10.50 13.73 -10.32
N ALA A 143 -9.18 13.79 -10.53
CA ALA A 143 -8.22 14.14 -9.49
C ALA A 143 -8.45 15.57 -8.97
N GLU A 144 -8.77 16.52 -9.85
CA GLU A 144 -9.08 17.90 -9.48
C GLU A 144 -10.39 17.98 -8.66
N LYS A 145 -11.45 17.30 -9.11
CA LYS A 145 -12.73 17.25 -8.37
C LYS A 145 -12.54 16.62 -6.99
N PHE A 146 -11.79 15.52 -6.90
CA PHE A 146 -11.45 14.89 -5.62
C PHE A 146 -10.68 15.88 -4.72
N ALA A 147 -9.64 16.53 -5.24
CA ALA A 147 -8.88 17.52 -4.49
C ALA A 147 -9.75 18.69 -3.99
N GLN A 148 -10.71 19.15 -4.80
CA GLN A 148 -11.67 20.18 -4.40
C GLN A 148 -12.57 19.72 -3.25
N THR A 149 -13.16 18.52 -3.34
CA THR A 149 -13.99 17.96 -2.28
C THR A 149 -13.22 17.84 -0.97
N VAL A 150 -12.01 17.28 -1.00
CA VAL A 150 -11.15 17.16 0.19
C VAL A 150 -10.83 18.53 0.77
N ALA A 151 -10.45 19.51 -0.06
CA ALA A 151 -10.14 20.85 0.43
C ALA A 151 -11.34 21.51 1.12
N ASP A 152 -12.54 21.33 0.57
CA ASP A 152 -13.78 21.88 1.13
C ASP A 152 -14.16 21.19 2.45
N GLU A 153 -14.00 19.86 2.55
CA GLU A 153 -14.24 19.08 3.77
C GLU A 153 -13.26 19.45 4.89
N VAL A 154 -11.97 19.56 4.58
CA VAL A 154 -10.92 19.99 5.52
C VAL A 154 -11.22 21.40 6.03
N LEU A 155 -11.54 22.36 5.15
CA LEU A 155 -11.88 23.72 5.58
C LEU A 155 -13.12 23.78 6.48
N ALA A 156 -14.09 22.88 6.27
CA ALA A 156 -15.29 22.77 7.10
C ALA A 156 -15.00 22.15 8.48
N GLY A 157 -14.02 21.24 8.58
CA GLY A 157 -13.67 20.52 9.80
C GLY A 157 -12.60 21.19 10.69
N HIS A 158 -11.71 22.02 10.12
CA HIS A 158 -10.55 22.57 10.83
C HIS A 158 -10.79 23.90 11.55
N ASP A 159 -9.91 24.19 12.51
CA ASP A 159 -9.92 25.39 13.36
C ASP A 159 -9.97 26.69 12.51
N PRO A 160 -10.73 27.73 12.95
CA PRO A 160 -10.77 29.07 12.37
C PRO A 160 -9.43 29.69 11.95
N ASP A 161 -8.32 29.30 12.57
CA ASP A 161 -6.97 29.80 12.28
C ASP A 161 -6.40 29.35 10.92
N VAL A 162 -6.96 28.31 10.31
CA VAL A 162 -6.63 27.90 8.93
C VAL A 162 -7.17 28.93 7.95
N ILE A 163 -6.25 29.58 7.23
CA ILE A 163 -6.52 30.64 6.25
C ILE A 163 -6.69 30.04 4.85
N ARG A 164 -5.93 28.98 4.57
CA ARG A 164 -5.86 28.34 3.26
C ARG A 164 -5.56 26.85 3.40
N VAL A 165 -6.06 26.06 2.46
CA VAL A 165 -5.76 24.64 2.32
C VAL A 165 -5.21 24.39 0.92
N ARG A 166 -4.21 23.53 0.82
CA ARG A 166 -3.67 23.01 -0.44
C ARG A 166 -3.74 21.49 -0.41
N VAL A 167 -4.41 20.91 -1.40
CA VAL A 167 -4.50 19.46 -1.58
C VAL A 167 -3.73 19.07 -2.82
N LEU A 168 -2.76 18.16 -2.66
CA LEU A 168 -2.01 17.55 -3.75
C LEU A 168 -2.52 16.13 -3.94
N VAL A 169 -2.74 15.72 -5.19
CA VAL A 169 -3.31 14.41 -5.53
C VAL A 169 -2.44 13.70 -6.56
N TRP A 170 -2.13 12.43 -6.32
CA TRP A 170 -1.41 11.53 -7.22
C TRP A 170 -2.27 10.32 -7.58
N ALA A 171 -2.19 9.87 -8.83
CA ALA A 171 -2.83 8.63 -9.25
C ALA A 171 -2.07 7.42 -8.68
N GLY A 172 -2.73 6.62 -7.85
CA GLY A 172 -2.11 5.49 -7.19
C GLY A 172 -1.26 5.93 -6.01
N ARG A 173 0.04 6.20 -6.20
CA ARG A 173 1.01 6.35 -5.09
C ARG A 173 1.47 7.79 -4.87
N PRO A 174 1.80 8.18 -3.63
CA PRO A 174 2.38 9.49 -3.34
C PRO A 174 3.69 9.69 -4.11
N GLY A 175 3.87 10.88 -4.69
CA GLY A 175 5.05 11.25 -5.47
C GLY A 175 5.63 12.59 -5.04
N ARG A 176 6.47 13.19 -5.89
CA ARG A 176 6.92 14.57 -5.71
C ARG A 176 5.76 15.52 -6.03
N ASP A 177 5.78 16.70 -5.45
CA ASP A 177 4.76 17.73 -5.66
C ASP A 177 4.59 18.09 -7.15
N GLU A 178 5.68 18.10 -7.92
CA GLU A 178 5.68 18.36 -9.37
C GLU A 178 5.05 17.24 -10.20
N ASP A 179 4.95 16.04 -9.65
CA ASP A 179 4.34 14.87 -10.29
C ASP A 179 2.86 14.71 -9.89
N ALA A 180 2.29 15.66 -9.12
CA ALA A 180 0.89 15.63 -8.72
C ALA A 180 -0.04 15.77 -9.94
N ALA A 181 -1.02 14.88 -10.04
CA ALA A 181 -2.05 14.90 -11.07
C ALA A 181 -2.98 16.11 -10.91
N ALA A 182 -3.18 16.57 -9.68
CA ALA A 182 -3.88 17.81 -9.37
C ALA A 182 -3.30 18.49 -8.14
N VAL A 183 -3.31 19.82 -8.14
CA VAL A 183 -3.01 20.65 -6.97
C VAL A 183 -4.10 21.70 -6.87
N VAL A 184 -4.88 21.65 -5.79
CA VAL A 184 -6.00 22.57 -5.55
C VAL A 184 -5.71 23.37 -4.30
N GLU A 185 -5.86 24.69 -4.40
CA GLU A 185 -5.72 25.60 -3.27
C GLU A 185 -7.06 26.31 -3.02
N ARG A 186 -7.56 26.24 -1.78
CA ARG A 186 -8.80 26.89 -1.34
C ARG A 186 -8.53 27.83 -0.20
N PHE A 187 -9.14 29.00 -0.25
CA PHE A 187 -9.12 29.98 0.84
C PHE A 187 -10.36 29.80 1.69
N ARG A 188 -10.22 30.04 2.99
CA ARG A 188 -11.40 30.23 3.83
C ARG A 188 -12.14 31.49 3.39
N ALA A 189 -13.45 31.36 3.16
CA ALA A 189 -14.34 32.43 2.73
C ALA A 189 -14.66 33.42 3.86
#